data_AF-A0A352AHX9-F1
#
_entry.id   AF-A0A352AHX9-F1
#
_cell.length_a   1.000
_cell.length_b   1.000
_cell.length_c   1.000
_cell.angle_alpha   90.00
_cell.angle_beta   90.00
_cell.angle_gamma   90.00
#
_symmetry.space_group_name_H-M   'P 1'
#
loop_
_entity.id
_entity.type
_entity.pdbx_description
1 polymer ?
#
loop_
_entity_poly.entity_id
_entity_poly.type
_entity_poly.pdbx_seq_one_letter_code
_entity_poly.pdbx_strand_id
1 'polypeptide(L)'
;MTNLSVNSTNDQICAIAQKSCASKVEVCRNLLQQDIEECILGSDRAKIMPLMQQYGRSQLAKTRTGEMGQIVKHQWSSQAKTLATFLVGMVSAGIFSAASQLFTFRLPSTITIPISAIGGAYIGLVAEDRSKRCITHHRLKWATLSALNQLEKNLQAGTKNEFDHEYYNAQILLLQEVEGKKYLAKQSLADPITASALLLLEASAAFYLALPVGLLFFAFLAGAVPLAAILAAAAACSEYIELPTEATKLIPEYEPHLSLWDNLSEPEILQMYRTFAVIKYTLESTPGSRIKTREMAEADAEMGYFEEKQRMLQQEMVQSLYDCTEYYEAAKQNLLTEHSMPVVPRKGLSLVDYQQLQDEIRRDWNKKIQQEEDRLEKVKQDTIQRLTDTYGLQIYQCQQRYDKAKEHYEAAYQQWQARQELPKINSHD
;
A
#
# COMPACT_ATOMS: atom_id res chain seq x y z
N MET A 1 -59.57 -51.22 -13.19
CA MET A 1 -58.32 -50.48 -13.40
C MET A 1 -58.67 -49.15 -14.06
N THR A 2 -58.86 -48.06 -13.31
CA THR A 2 -58.91 -46.66 -13.81
C THR A 2 -59.20 -45.76 -12.62
N ASN A 3 -58.17 -45.32 -11.90
CA ASN A 3 -58.26 -44.26 -10.88
C ASN A 3 -56.90 -43.61 -10.61
N LEU A 4 -56.16 -43.30 -11.69
CA LEU A 4 -54.87 -42.63 -11.64
C LEU A 4 -54.77 -41.71 -12.87
N SER A 5 -55.32 -40.50 -12.80
CA SER A 5 -55.11 -39.50 -13.86
C SER A 5 -55.42 -38.06 -13.45
N VAL A 6 -56.20 -37.82 -12.39
CA VAL A 6 -56.69 -36.46 -12.07
C VAL A 6 -55.71 -35.66 -11.20
N ASN A 7 -54.89 -36.32 -10.36
CA ASN A 7 -53.95 -35.61 -9.47
C ASN A 7 -52.77 -34.98 -10.23
N SER A 8 -52.31 -35.58 -11.34
CA SER A 8 -51.16 -35.07 -12.11
C SER A 8 -51.42 -33.72 -12.80
N THR A 9 -52.66 -33.43 -13.17
CA THR A 9 -53.04 -32.21 -13.88
C THR A 9 -53.20 -31.01 -12.95
N ASN A 10 -53.67 -31.22 -11.72
CA ASN A 10 -53.80 -30.13 -10.74
C ASN A 10 -52.43 -29.66 -10.22
N ASP A 11 -51.48 -30.58 -10.03
CA ASP A 11 -50.12 -30.21 -9.63
C ASP A 11 -49.38 -29.42 -10.72
N GLN A 12 -49.61 -29.74 -12.01
CA GLN A 12 -49.05 -28.99 -13.14
C GLN A 12 -49.66 -27.59 -13.26
N ILE A 13 -50.96 -27.43 -13.03
CA ILE A 13 -51.63 -26.12 -13.07
C ILE A 13 -51.16 -25.23 -11.92
N CYS A 14 -50.99 -25.78 -10.70
CA CYS A 14 -50.40 -25.06 -9.57
C CYS A 14 -48.95 -24.64 -9.83
N ALA A 15 -48.12 -25.50 -10.44
CA ALA A 15 -46.73 -25.18 -10.76
C ALA A 15 -46.61 -24.09 -11.85
N ILE A 16 -47.50 -24.10 -12.85
CA ILE A 16 -47.53 -23.07 -13.90
C ILE A 16 -48.04 -21.74 -13.34
N ALA A 17 -49.05 -21.76 -12.47
CA ALA A 17 -49.56 -20.58 -11.78
C ALA A 17 -48.51 -19.97 -10.84
N GLN A 18 -47.76 -20.79 -10.09
CA GLN A 18 -46.64 -20.34 -9.26
C GLN A 18 -45.50 -19.73 -10.09
N LYS A 19 -45.11 -20.33 -11.21
CA LYS A 19 -44.11 -19.76 -12.12
C LYS A 19 -44.57 -18.45 -12.75
N SER A 20 -45.85 -18.36 -13.15
CA SER A 20 -46.41 -17.12 -13.72
C SER A 20 -46.53 -16.01 -12.68
N CYS A 21 -46.83 -16.35 -11.41
CA CYS A 21 -46.92 -15.38 -10.34
C CYS A 21 -45.52 -14.90 -9.91
N ALA A 22 -44.54 -15.81 -9.79
CA ALA A 22 -43.15 -15.46 -9.54
C ALA A 22 -42.58 -14.56 -10.65
N SER A 23 -42.82 -14.89 -11.92
CA SER A 23 -42.41 -14.07 -13.06
C SER A 23 -43.03 -12.66 -13.06
N LYS A 24 -44.32 -12.54 -12.73
CA LYS A 24 -44.99 -11.22 -12.64
C LYS A 24 -44.52 -10.40 -11.45
N VAL A 25 -44.23 -11.03 -10.32
CA VAL A 25 -43.62 -10.38 -9.15
C VAL A 25 -42.21 -9.89 -9.46
N GLU A 26 -41.43 -10.68 -10.22
CA GLU A 26 -40.10 -10.27 -10.71
C GLU A 26 -40.19 -9.04 -11.62
N VAL A 27 -41.13 -9.03 -12.57
CA VAL A 27 -41.34 -7.91 -13.51
C VAL A 27 -41.81 -6.65 -12.79
N CYS A 28 -42.76 -6.77 -11.85
CA CYS A 28 -43.21 -5.63 -11.05
C CYS A 28 -42.10 -5.13 -10.11
N ARG A 29 -41.27 -6.02 -9.55
CA ARG A 29 -40.10 -5.63 -8.75
C ARG A 29 -39.10 -4.86 -9.60
N ASN A 30 -38.80 -5.34 -10.80
CA ASN A 30 -37.87 -4.68 -11.71
C ASN A 30 -38.38 -3.31 -12.16
N LEU A 31 -39.68 -3.17 -12.46
CA LEU A 31 -40.29 -1.88 -12.82
C LEU A 31 -40.31 -0.92 -11.63
N LEU A 32 -40.62 -1.40 -10.42
CA LEU A 32 -40.61 -0.55 -9.21
C LEU A 32 -39.19 -0.11 -8.85
N GLN A 33 -38.20 -0.99 -9.04
CA GLN A 33 -36.79 -0.68 -8.84
C GLN A 33 -36.30 0.36 -9.86
N GLN A 34 -36.74 0.25 -11.11
CA GLN A 34 -36.43 1.21 -12.17
C GLN A 34 -37.08 2.59 -11.92
N ASP A 35 -38.32 2.64 -11.46
CA ASP A 35 -39.01 3.89 -11.08
C ASP A 35 -38.43 4.52 -9.80
N ILE A 36 -38.02 3.72 -8.82
CA ILE A 36 -37.36 4.18 -7.59
C ILE A 36 -35.96 4.71 -7.90
N GLU A 37 -35.22 4.06 -8.81
CA GLU A 37 -33.94 4.54 -9.31
C GLU A 37 -34.10 5.88 -10.05
N GLU A 38 -35.09 6.04 -10.93
CA GLU A 38 -35.31 7.31 -11.64
C GLU A 38 -35.79 8.44 -10.71
N CYS A 39 -36.71 8.19 -9.78
CA CYS A 39 -37.25 9.24 -8.91
C CYS A 39 -36.33 9.63 -7.75
N ILE A 40 -35.58 8.70 -7.15
CA ILE A 40 -34.71 8.99 -6.00
C ILE A 40 -33.31 9.40 -6.46
N LEU A 41 -32.78 8.81 -7.54
CA LEU A 41 -31.42 9.11 -7.97
C LEU A 41 -31.34 10.26 -8.98
N GLY A 42 -32.41 10.68 -9.67
CA GLY A 42 -32.29 11.71 -10.72
C GLY A 42 -31.61 13.02 -10.29
N SER A 43 -32.02 13.60 -9.15
CA SER A 43 -31.43 14.84 -8.60
C SER A 43 -30.08 14.60 -7.91
N ASP A 44 -29.93 13.46 -7.23
CA ASP A 44 -28.73 13.20 -6.42
C ASP A 44 -27.62 12.52 -7.22
N ARG A 45 -27.92 11.81 -8.31
CA ARG A 45 -26.95 11.11 -9.18
C ARG A 45 -25.90 12.05 -9.75
N ALA A 46 -26.30 13.22 -10.23
CA ALA A 46 -25.35 14.22 -10.74
C ALA A 46 -24.38 14.71 -9.65
N LYS A 47 -24.79 14.66 -8.38
CA LYS A 47 -23.94 15.03 -7.24
C LYS A 47 -23.12 13.86 -6.72
N ILE A 48 -23.67 12.65 -6.65
CA ILE A 48 -22.95 11.51 -6.07
C ILE A 48 -21.98 10.89 -7.06
N MET A 49 -22.23 10.96 -8.38
CA MET A 49 -21.32 10.39 -9.38
C MET A 49 -19.87 10.92 -9.28
N PRO A 50 -19.64 12.25 -9.26
CA PRO A 50 -18.28 12.76 -9.08
C PRO A 50 -17.69 12.35 -7.73
N LEU A 51 -18.51 12.26 -6.66
CA LEU A 51 -18.06 11.76 -5.36
C LEU A 51 -17.63 10.29 -5.42
N MET A 52 -18.35 9.43 -6.15
CA MET A 52 -17.97 8.02 -6.33
C MET A 52 -16.65 7.88 -7.07
N GLN A 53 -16.46 8.66 -8.13
CA GLN A 53 -15.22 8.65 -8.89
C GLN A 53 -14.05 9.13 -8.03
N GLN A 54 -14.25 10.22 -7.27
CA GLN A 54 -13.23 10.76 -6.39
C GLN A 54 -12.93 9.80 -5.21
N TYR A 55 -13.95 9.13 -4.66
CA TYR A 55 -13.80 8.08 -3.65
C TYR A 55 -13.04 6.87 -4.19
N GLY A 56 -13.37 6.40 -5.40
CA GLY A 56 -12.62 5.34 -6.09
C GLY A 56 -11.15 5.70 -6.24
N ARG A 57 -10.87 6.89 -6.77
CA ARG A 57 -9.50 7.43 -6.89
C ARG A 57 -8.77 7.46 -5.55
N SER A 58 -9.41 7.98 -4.51
CA SER A 58 -8.82 8.06 -3.17
C SER A 58 -8.55 6.69 -2.55
N GLN A 59 -9.47 5.74 -2.67
CA GLN A 59 -9.29 4.38 -2.18
C GLN A 59 -8.11 3.69 -2.88
N LEU A 60 -8.04 3.75 -4.21
CA LEU A 60 -6.92 3.18 -4.94
C LEU A 60 -5.61 3.86 -4.54
N ALA A 61 -5.58 5.20 -4.46
CA ALA A 61 -4.40 5.93 -4.04
C ALA A 61 -3.94 5.48 -2.64
N LYS A 62 -4.85 5.34 -1.67
CA LYS A 62 -4.55 4.87 -0.31
C LYS A 62 -4.00 3.44 -0.30
N THR A 63 -4.63 2.52 -1.03
CA THR A 63 -4.15 1.14 -1.12
C THR A 63 -2.77 1.07 -1.76
N ARG A 64 -2.57 1.76 -2.89
CA ARG A 64 -1.30 1.74 -3.64
C ARG A 64 -0.16 2.42 -2.88
N THR A 65 -0.41 3.57 -2.24
CA THR A 65 0.61 4.22 -1.39
C THR A 65 0.95 3.37 -0.17
N GLY A 66 -0.03 2.68 0.42
CA GLY A 66 0.19 1.71 1.50
C GLY A 66 1.09 0.55 1.06
N GLU A 67 0.79 -0.08 -0.08
CA GLU A 67 1.61 -1.15 -0.67
C GLU A 67 3.04 -0.67 -0.98
N MET A 68 3.18 0.49 -1.63
CA MET A 68 4.47 1.10 -1.95
C MET A 68 5.24 1.49 -0.69
N GLY A 69 4.57 1.99 0.34
CA GLY A 69 5.17 2.32 1.63
C GLY A 69 5.81 1.09 2.30
N GLN A 70 5.19 -0.09 2.18
CA GLN A 70 5.80 -1.33 2.65
C GLN A 70 7.05 -1.69 1.85
N ILE A 71 7.05 -1.48 0.53
CA ILE A 71 8.25 -1.69 -0.31
C ILE A 71 9.37 -0.73 0.08
N VAL A 72 9.05 0.54 0.31
CA VAL A 72 10.02 1.59 0.72
C VAL A 72 10.70 1.24 2.05
N LYS A 73 9.99 0.62 3.00
CA LYS A 73 10.59 0.17 4.27
C LYS A 73 11.73 -0.86 4.11
N HIS A 74 11.76 -1.59 2.99
CA HIS A 74 12.82 -2.55 2.71
C HIS A 74 14.04 -1.92 2.02
N GLN A 75 14.05 -0.60 1.80
CA GLN A 75 15.14 0.07 1.11
C GLN A 75 16.45 -0.04 1.90
N TRP A 76 17.50 -0.52 1.24
CA TRP A 76 18.84 -0.50 1.81
C TRP A 76 19.36 0.92 2.04
N SER A 77 20.11 1.09 3.12
CA SER A 77 20.79 2.36 3.42
C SER A 77 21.78 2.75 2.32
N SER A 78 22.12 4.03 2.21
CA SER A 78 23.11 4.51 1.22
C SER A 78 24.47 3.78 1.34
N GLN A 79 24.87 3.45 2.58
CA GLN A 79 26.07 2.66 2.85
C GLN A 79 25.94 1.23 2.34
N ALA A 80 24.81 0.56 2.60
CA ALA A 80 24.55 -0.78 2.10
C ALA A 80 24.50 -0.83 0.57
N LYS A 81 23.91 0.17 -0.10
CA LYS A 81 23.93 0.31 -1.57
C LYS A 81 25.37 0.43 -2.12
N THR A 82 26.19 1.24 -1.47
CA THR A 82 27.60 1.43 -1.85
C THR A 82 28.40 0.14 -1.68
N LEU A 83 28.22 -0.54 -0.53
CA LEU A 83 28.86 -1.82 -0.25
C LEU A 83 28.43 -2.90 -1.25
N ALA A 84 27.14 -2.99 -1.56
CA ALA A 84 26.63 -3.95 -2.53
C ALA A 84 27.21 -3.72 -3.93
N THR A 85 27.24 -2.46 -4.39
CA THR A 85 27.85 -2.09 -5.68
C THR A 85 29.33 -2.45 -5.70
N PHE A 86 30.05 -2.20 -4.62
CA PHE A 86 31.46 -2.58 -4.48
C PHE A 86 31.65 -4.11 -4.54
N LEU A 87 30.83 -4.88 -3.82
CA LEU A 87 30.87 -6.35 -3.84
C LEU A 87 30.54 -6.91 -5.22
N VAL A 88 29.53 -6.38 -5.90
CA VAL A 88 29.22 -6.74 -7.30
C VAL A 88 30.41 -6.43 -8.20
N GLY A 89 31.07 -5.28 -8.02
CA GLY A 89 32.29 -4.92 -8.75
C GLY A 89 33.43 -5.91 -8.52
N MET A 90 33.68 -6.33 -7.27
CA MET A 90 34.70 -7.33 -6.94
C MET A 90 34.39 -8.71 -7.54
N VAL A 91 33.14 -9.16 -7.40
CA VAL A 91 32.69 -10.44 -7.96
C VAL A 91 32.78 -10.40 -9.49
N SER A 92 32.39 -9.28 -10.11
CA SER A 92 32.54 -9.04 -11.54
C SER A 92 33.99 -9.01 -11.97
N ALA A 93 34.91 -8.42 -11.20
CA ALA A 93 36.33 -8.43 -11.53
C ALA A 93 36.89 -9.86 -11.64
N GLY A 94 36.45 -10.76 -10.77
CA GLY A 94 36.83 -12.18 -10.80
C GLY A 94 36.17 -12.94 -11.95
N ILE A 95 34.86 -12.75 -12.14
CA ILE A 95 34.05 -13.60 -13.02
C ILE A 95 33.96 -13.05 -14.46
N PHE A 96 34.05 -11.73 -14.67
CA PHE A 96 33.96 -11.03 -15.96
C PHE A 96 35.33 -10.69 -16.59
N SER A 97 36.38 -11.44 -16.25
CA SER A 97 37.71 -11.15 -16.77
C SER A 97 37.97 -11.78 -18.15
N ALA A 98 37.13 -12.71 -18.62
CA ALA A 98 37.39 -13.51 -19.81
C ALA A 98 37.33 -12.68 -21.09
N ALA A 99 36.29 -11.86 -21.29
CA ALA A 99 36.22 -11.01 -22.49
C ALA A 99 37.38 -10.00 -22.50
N SER A 100 37.69 -9.41 -21.35
CA SER A 100 38.78 -8.45 -21.23
C SER A 100 40.16 -9.08 -21.49
N GLN A 101 40.38 -10.33 -21.06
CA GLN A 101 41.58 -11.10 -21.38
C GLN A 101 41.72 -11.33 -22.88
N LEU A 102 40.63 -11.62 -23.60
CA LEU A 102 40.65 -11.77 -25.06
C LEU A 102 41.02 -10.47 -25.79
N PHE A 103 40.75 -9.29 -25.21
CA PHE A 103 41.18 -8.01 -25.78
C PHE A 103 42.61 -7.61 -25.36
N THR A 104 43.10 -8.14 -24.24
CA THR A 104 44.40 -7.78 -23.67
C THR A 104 45.48 -8.84 -23.87
N PHE A 105 45.19 -9.95 -24.54
CA PHE A 105 46.10 -11.10 -24.73
C PHE A 105 47.47 -10.78 -25.33
N ARG A 106 47.62 -9.63 -26.00
CA ARG A 106 48.90 -9.16 -26.59
C ARG A 106 49.81 -8.46 -25.58
N LEU A 107 49.31 -8.14 -24.39
CA LEU A 107 50.08 -7.49 -23.34
C LEU A 107 50.81 -8.53 -22.47
N PRO A 108 51.90 -8.15 -21.79
CA PRO A 108 52.52 -9.00 -20.77
C PRO A 108 51.53 -9.39 -19.68
N SER A 109 51.66 -10.59 -19.12
CA SER A 109 50.74 -11.13 -18.11
C SER A 109 50.63 -10.25 -16.85
N THR A 110 51.73 -9.59 -16.45
CA THR A 110 51.78 -8.66 -15.30
C THR A 110 50.87 -7.45 -15.45
N ILE A 111 50.55 -7.05 -16.69
CA ILE A 111 49.68 -5.92 -17.02
C ILE A 111 48.28 -6.41 -17.42
N THR A 112 48.21 -7.56 -18.11
CA THR A 112 46.95 -8.16 -18.59
C THR A 112 45.99 -8.47 -17.45
N ILE A 113 46.48 -9.12 -16.39
CA ILE A 113 45.64 -9.54 -15.26
C ILE A 113 44.93 -8.35 -14.59
N PRO A 114 45.62 -7.29 -14.11
CA PRO A 114 44.95 -6.16 -13.47
C PRO A 114 44.03 -5.39 -14.43
N ILE A 115 44.42 -5.19 -15.70
CA ILE A 115 43.57 -4.52 -16.68
C ILE A 115 42.30 -5.35 -16.95
N SER A 116 42.44 -6.67 -17.08
CA SER A 116 41.30 -7.55 -17.33
C SER A 116 40.32 -7.59 -16.16
N ALA A 117 40.83 -7.52 -14.93
CA ALA A 117 40.00 -7.43 -13.73
C ALA A 117 39.23 -6.09 -13.67
N ILE A 118 39.89 -4.96 -14.00
CA ILE A 118 39.23 -3.64 -14.05
C ILE A 118 38.18 -3.60 -15.17
N GLY A 119 38.52 -4.11 -16.36
CA GLY A 119 37.59 -4.19 -17.49
C GLY A 119 36.39 -5.08 -17.17
N GLY A 120 36.62 -6.22 -16.53
CA GLY A 120 35.57 -7.13 -16.07
C GLY A 120 34.67 -6.52 -15.00
N ALA A 121 35.25 -5.82 -14.02
CA ALA A 121 34.49 -5.06 -13.03
C ALA A 121 33.56 -4.05 -13.69
N TYR A 122 34.09 -3.27 -14.65
CA TYR A 122 33.30 -2.27 -15.38
C TYR A 122 32.17 -2.90 -16.20
N ILE A 123 32.49 -3.91 -17.02
CA ILE A 123 31.48 -4.60 -17.85
C ILE A 123 30.41 -5.24 -16.98
N GLY A 124 30.79 -5.91 -15.90
CA GLY A 124 29.85 -6.55 -14.97
C GLY A 124 28.95 -5.54 -14.26
N LEU A 125 29.48 -4.39 -13.82
CA LEU A 125 28.66 -3.32 -13.24
C LEU A 125 27.67 -2.72 -14.23
N VAL A 126 28.07 -2.51 -15.50
CA VAL A 126 27.14 -2.03 -16.53
C VAL A 126 26.08 -3.08 -16.86
N ALA A 127 26.48 -4.35 -16.98
CA ALA A 127 25.55 -5.45 -17.23
C ALA A 127 24.56 -5.62 -16.07
N GLU A 128 25.02 -5.51 -14.82
CA GLU A 128 24.17 -5.52 -13.62
C GLU A 128 23.19 -4.35 -13.64
N ASP A 129 23.65 -3.12 -13.85
CA ASP A 129 22.77 -1.94 -13.79
C ASP A 129 21.65 -2.02 -14.83
N ARG A 130 21.97 -2.43 -16.05
CA ARG A 130 20.99 -2.62 -17.13
C ARG A 130 20.03 -3.78 -16.84
N SER A 131 20.55 -4.89 -16.32
CA SER A 131 19.73 -6.05 -15.93
C SER A 131 18.78 -5.69 -14.79
N LYS A 132 19.26 -4.99 -13.77
CA LYS A 132 18.49 -4.50 -12.62
C LYS A 132 17.34 -3.63 -13.07
N ARG A 133 17.58 -2.63 -13.93
CA ARG A 133 16.52 -1.78 -14.50
C ARG A 133 15.48 -2.58 -15.27
N CYS A 134 15.91 -3.55 -16.07
CA CYS A 134 15.02 -4.44 -16.81
C CYS A 134 14.12 -5.27 -15.88
N ILE A 135 14.71 -5.91 -14.87
CA ILE A 135 13.98 -6.70 -13.87
C ILE A 135 12.99 -5.81 -13.10
N THR A 136 13.41 -4.63 -12.64
CA THR A 136 12.53 -3.69 -11.93
C THR A 136 11.37 -3.23 -12.80
N HIS A 137 11.61 -2.86 -14.05
CA HIS A 137 10.54 -2.48 -14.98
C HIS A 137 9.55 -3.63 -15.18
N HIS A 138 10.03 -4.86 -15.39
CA HIS A 138 9.17 -6.03 -15.54
C HIS A 138 8.35 -6.34 -14.27
N ARG A 139 8.96 -6.24 -13.08
CA ARG A 139 8.27 -6.43 -11.80
C ARG A 139 7.16 -5.40 -11.61
N LEU A 140 7.45 -4.11 -11.85
CA LEU A 140 6.46 -3.04 -11.76
C LEU A 140 5.35 -3.23 -12.78
N LYS A 141 5.68 -3.50 -14.05
CA LYS A 141 4.70 -3.80 -15.10
C LYS A 141 3.78 -4.95 -14.71
N TRP A 142 4.33 -6.04 -14.16
CA TRP A 142 3.53 -7.19 -13.74
C TRP A 142 2.63 -6.85 -12.55
N ALA A 143 3.14 -6.09 -11.57
CA ALA A 143 2.35 -5.61 -10.44
C ALA A 143 1.18 -4.70 -10.91
N THR A 144 1.44 -3.75 -11.81
CA THR A 144 0.41 -2.87 -12.40
C THR A 144 -0.62 -3.68 -13.19
N LEU A 145 -0.20 -4.64 -14.02
CA LEU A 145 -1.11 -5.52 -14.77
C LEU A 145 -1.94 -6.40 -13.84
N SER A 146 -1.35 -6.92 -12.77
CA SER A 146 -2.07 -7.72 -11.78
C SER A 146 -3.15 -6.89 -11.09
N ALA A 147 -2.81 -5.65 -10.68
CA ALA A 147 -3.77 -4.73 -10.08
C ALA A 147 -4.89 -4.34 -11.06
N LEU A 148 -4.56 -4.02 -12.32
CA LEU A 148 -5.56 -3.75 -13.36
C LEU A 148 -6.49 -4.93 -13.59
N ASN A 149 -5.95 -6.14 -13.77
CA ASN A 149 -6.74 -7.34 -13.96
C ASN A 149 -7.66 -7.63 -12.75
N GLN A 150 -7.19 -7.33 -11.54
CA GLN A 150 -8.02 -7.47 -10.33
C GLN A 150 -9.15 -6.44 -10.32
N LEU A 151 -8.87 -5.18 -10.65
CA LEU A 151 -9.90 -4.14 -10.75
C LEU A 151 -10.92 -4.43 -11.85
N GLU A 152 -10.48 -4.91 -13.01
CA GLU A 152 -11.36 -5.32 -14.11
C GLU A 152 -12.22 -6.52 -13.73
N LYS A 153 -11.67 -7.50 -13.01
CA LYS A 153 -12.46 -8.61 -12.45
C LYS A 153 -13.48 -8.13 -11.44
N ASN A 154 -13.12 -7.18 -10.56
CA ASN A 154 -14.04 -6.60 -9.59
C ASN A 154 -15.12 -5.77 -10.26
N LEU A 155 -14.79 -5.06 -11.34
CA LEU A 155 -15.76 -4.38 -12.20
C LEU A 155 -16.73 -5.42 -12.78
N GLN A 156 -16.25 -6.45 -13.47
CA GLN A 156 -17.11 -7.46 -14.10
C GLN A 156 -17.95 -8.28 -13.12
N ALA A 157 -17.42 -8.62 -11.95
CA ALA A 157 -18.10 -9.43 -10.95
C ALA A 157 -19.00 -8.61 -10.01
N GLY A 158 -18.71 -7.32 -9.85
CA GLY A 158 -19.29 -6.44 -8.83
C GLY A 158 -20.23 -5.36 -9.37
N THR A 159 -20.26 -5.09 -10.68
CA THR A 159 -21.16 -4.05 -11.23
C THR A 159 -22.61 -4.51 -11.26
N LYS A 160 -23.28 -4.42 -10.11
CA LYS A 160 -24.73 -4.50 -10.03
C LYS A 160 -25.39 -3.18 -10.39
N ASN A 161 -24.64 -2.08 -10.32
CA ASN A 161 -25.12 -0.73 -10.57
C ASN A 161 -24.06 0.16 -11.25
N GLU A 162 -24.53 1.30 -11.73
CA GLU A 162 -23.70 2.32 -12.39
C GLU A 162 -22.67 2.98 -11.47
N PHE A 163 -22.96 3.11 -10.17
CA PHE A 163 -22.03 3.72 -9.21
C PHE A 163 -20.81 2.84 -8.95
N ASP A 164 -20.98 1.53 -8.85
CA ASP A 164 -19.90 0.55 -8.74
C ASP A 164 -19.08 0.56 -10.02
N HIS A 165 -19.74 0.70 -11.18
CA HIS A 165 -19.06 0.85 -12.46
C HIS A 165 -18.15 2.08 -12.46
N GLU A 166 -18.69 3.24 -12.09
CA GLU A 166 -17.92 4.49 -12.05
C GLU A 166 -16.84 4.48 -10.96
N TYR A 167 -17.08 3.84 -9.82
CA TYR A 167 -16.09 3.64 -8.76
C TYR A 167 -14.88 2.83 -9.25
N TYR A 168 -15.09 1.65 -9.82
CA TYR A 168 -14.00 0.80 -10.31
C TYR A 168 -13.35 1.37 -11.57
N ASN A 169 -14.14 1.98 -12.47
CA ASN A 169 -13.61 2.67 -13.64
C ASN A 169 -12.69 3.82 -13.25
N ALA A 170 -13.06 4.63 -12.25
CA ALA A 170 -12.21 5.71 -11.74
C ALA A 170 -10.88 5.19 -11.14
N GLN A 171 -10.89 4.01 -10.51
CA GLN A 171 -9.66 3.34 -10.07
C GLN A 171 -8.79 2.92 -11.26
N ILE A 172 -9.38 2.22 -12.24
CA ILE A 172 -8.64 1.77 -13.44
C ILE A 172 -8.00 2.98 -14.14
N LEU A 173 -8.76 4.05 -14.33
CA LEU A 173 -8.28 5.28 -14.97
C LEU A 173 -7.12 5.91 -14.20
N LEU A 174 -7.22 6.01 -12.87
CA LEU A 174 -6.13 6.55 -12.05
C LEU A 174 -4.88 5.67 -12.12
N LEU A 175 -5.03 4.35 -12.04
CA LEU A 175 -3.89 3.42 -12.15
C LEU A 175 -3.20 3.56 -13.52
N GLN A 176 -3.98 3.69 -14.59
CA GLN A 176 -3.45 3.91 -15.94
C GLN A 176 -2.82 5.30 -16.11
N GLU A 177 -3.37 6.32 -15.47
CA GLU A 177 -2.87 7.70 -15.49
C GLU A 177 -1.48 7.81 -14.85
N VAL A 178 -1.32 7.22 -13.65
CA VAL A 178 -0.08 7.26 -12.87
C VAL A 178 0.94 6.23 -13.37
N GLU A 179 0.57 4.95 -13.44
CA GLU A 179 1.51 3.86 -13.73
C GLU A 179 1.54 3.47 -15.22
N GLY A 180 0.44 3.68 -15.95
CA GLY A 180 0.27 3.18 -17.31
C GLY A 180 1.27 3.76 -18.30
N LYS A 181 1.52 5.07 -18.25
CA LYS A 181 2.49 5.74 -19.14
C LYS A 181 3.92 5.25 -18.93
N LYS A 182 4.26 4.85 -17.71
CA LYS A 182 5.65 4.56 -17.31
C LYS A 182 6.00 3.08 -17.40
N TYR A 183 5.07 2.18 -17.04
CA TYR A 183 5.34 0.74 -16.94
C TYR A 183 4.55 -0.12 -17.94
N LEU A 184 3.39 0.35 -18.42
CA LEU A 184 2.64 -0.38 -19.45
C LEU A 184 3.10 -0.01 -20.86
N ALA A 185 3.65 1.20 -21.04
CA ALA A 185 4.34 1.59 -22.26
C ALA A 185 5.50 0.64 -22.59
N LYS A 186 5.79 0.49 -23.89
CA LYS A 186 6.89 -0.38 -24.35
C LYS A 186 8.21 0.14 -23.78
N GLN A 187 8.87 -0.68 -22.95
CA GLN A 187 10.20 -0.39 -22.43
C GLN A 187 11.16 -0.09 -23.59
N SER A 188 12.06 0.88 -23.40
CA SER A 188 13.19 1.06 -24.30
C SER A 188 13.95 -0.25 -24.43
N LEU A 189 14.14 -0.73 -25.67
CA LEU A 189 14.89 -1.96 -25.93
C LEU A 189 16.39 -1.81 -25.64
N ALA A 190 16.88 -0.58 -25.42
CA ALA A 190 18.29 -0.31 -25.17
C ALA A 190 18.82 -1.06 -23.94
N ASP A 191 18.07 -1.08 -22.83
CA ASP A 191 18.48 -1.76 -21.60
C ASP A 191 18.59 -3.28 -21.75
N PRO A 192 17.53 -4.00 -22.20
CA PRO A 192 17.62 -5.46 -22.36
C PRO A 192 18.61 -5.88 -23.44
N ILE A 193 18.73 -5.12 -24.54
CA ILE A 193 19.73 -5.42 -25.59
C ILE A 193 21.14 -5.25 -25.04
N THR A 194 21.43 -4.16 -24.34
CA THR A 194 22.77 -3.91 -23.78
C THR A 194 23.13 -4.94 -22.72
N ALA A 195 22.21 -5.24 -21.79
CA ALA A 195 22.41 -6.28 -20.79
C ALA A 195 22.69 -7.64 -21.44
N SER A 196 21.85 -8.05 -22.40
CA SER A 196 22.00 -9.35 -23.08
C SER A 196 23.31 -9.42 -23.87
N ALA A 197 23.69 -8.36 -24.58
CA ALA A 197 24.92 -8.32 -25.36
C ALA A 197 26.16 -8.46 -24.47
N LEU A 198 26.23 -7.72 -23.36
CA LEU A 198 27.36 -7.79 -22.42
C LEU A 198 27.45 -9.16 -21.73
N LEU A 199 26.31 -9.71 -21.31
CA LEU A 199 26.25 -11.03 -20.68
C LEU A 199 26.64 -12.15 -21.66
N LEU A 200 26.14 -12.11 -22.90
CA LEU A 200 26.50 -13.08 -23.94
C LEU A 200 27.97 -12.98 -24.34
N LEU A 201 28.51 -11.77 -24.44
CA LEU A 201 29.93 -11.56 -24.73
C LEU A 201 30.81 -12.24 -23.68
N GLU A 202 30.51 -12.03 -22.39
CA GLU A 202 31.28 -12.65 -21.31
C GLU A 202 31.09 -14.16 -21.28
N ALA A 203 29.85 -14.65 -21.35
CA ALA A 203 29.57 -16.08 -21.32
C ALA A 203 30.28 -16.82 -22.47
N SER A 204 30.29 -16.23 -23.67
CA SER A 204 30.98 -16.78 -24.84
C SER A 204 32.49 -16.77 -24.68
N ALA A 205 33.05 -15.68 -24.13
CA ALA A 205 34.48 -15.58 -23.87
C ALA A 205 34.95 -16.59 -22.81
N ALA A 206 34.21 -16.71 -21.70
CA ALA A 206 34.51 -17.68 -20.63
C ALA A 206 34.39 -19.12 -21.12
N PHE A 207 33.35 -19.43 -21.91
CA PHE A 207 33.22 -20.73 -22.57
C PHE A 207 34.42 -21.04 -23.45
N TYR A 208 34.80 -20.11 -24.34
CA TYR A 208 35.91 -20.29 -25.27
C TYR A 208 37.25 -20.51 -24.55
N LEU A 209 37.54 -19.73 -23.50
CA LEU A 209 38.78 -19.86 -22.72
C LEU A 209 38.84 -21.18 -21.93
N ALA A 210 37.70 -21.78 -21.59
CA ALA A 210 37.64 -23.04 -20.86
C ALA A 210 37.69 -24.29 -21.77
N LEU A 211 37.48 -24.16 -23.08
CA LEU A 211 37.55 -25.28 -24.05
C LEU A 211 38.87 -26.08 -24.02
N PRO A 212 40.06 -25.46 -23.90
CA PRO A 212 41.33 -26.20 -23.89
C PRO A 212 41.51 -27.18 -22.73
N VAL A 213 40.70 -27.08 -21.67
CA VAL A 213 40.71 -28.01 -20.52
C VAL A 213 40.12 -29.38 -20.90
N GLY A 214 39.55 -29.53 -22.10
CA GLY A 214 39.17 -30.83 -22.69
C GLY A 214 37.86 -31.42 -22.16
N LEU A 215 37.15 -30.71 -21.28
CA LEU A 215 35.89 -31.14 -20.69
C LEU A 215 34.79 -30.11 -20.96
N LEU A 216 33.95 -30.38 -21.97
CA LEU A 216 32.85 -29.48 -22.39
C LEU A 216 31.96 -29.04 -21.23
N PHE A 217 31.70 -29.92 -20.26
CA PHE A 217 30.93 -29.61 -19.06
C PHE A 217 31.49 -28.41 -18.27
N PHE A 218 32.81 -28.36 -18.07
CA PHE A 218 33.45 -27.24 -17.36
C PHE A 218 33.40 -25.94 -18.18
N ALA A 219 33.45 -26.03 -19.51
CA ALA A 219 33.29 -24.86 -20.37
C ALA A 219 31.87 -24.26 -20.29
N PHE A 220 30.83 -25.12 -20.27
CA PHE A 220 29.45 -24.66 -20.06
C PHE A 220 29.26 -24.02 -18.68
N LEU A 221 29.82 -24.63 -17.63
CA LEU A 221 29.79 -24.04 -16.29
C LEU A 221 30.50 -22.69 -16.24
N ALA A 222 31.68 -22.57 -16.86
CA ALA A 222 32.44 -21.33 -16.92
C ALA A 222 31.65 -20.20 -17.62
N GLY A 223 30.88 -20.50 -18.67
CA GLY A 223 30.01 -19.53 -19.33
C GLY A 223 28.74 -19.18 -18.55
N ALA A 224 28.15 -20.15 -17.83
CA ALA A 224 26.88 -19.96 -17.12
C ALA A 224 27.02 -19.23 -15.78
N VAL A 225 28.13 -19.44 -15.05
CA VAL A 225 28.36 -18.82 -13.73
C VAL A 225 28.35 -17.28 -13.78
N PRO A 226 29.06 -16.60 -14.70
CA PRO A 226 28.97 -15.14 -14.87
C PRO A 226 27.54 -14.64 -15.04
N LEU A 227 26.78 -15.30 -15.91
CA LEU A 227 25.41 -14.95 -16.20
C LEU A 227 24.52 -15.08 -14.95
N ALA A 228 24.58 -16.22 -14.27
CA ALA A 228 23.79 -16.49 -13.08
C ALA A 228 24.13 -15.53 -11.93
N ALA A 229 25.41 -15.26 -11.71
CA ALA A 229 25.87 -14.35 -10.65
C ALA A 229 25.36 -12.92 -10.85
N ILE A 230 25.47 -12.37 -12.07
CA ILE A 230 24.98 -11.01 -12.36
C ILE A 230 23.47 -10.93 -12.31
N LEU A 231 22.75 -11.92 -12.85
CA LEU A 231 21.29 -11.91 -12.78
C LEU A 231 20.79 -12.03 -11.34
N ALA A 232 21.45 -12.85 -10.51
CA ALA A 232 21.12 -12.95 -9.09
C ALA A 232 21.40 -11.63 -8.35
N ALA A 233 22.55 -11.00 -8.59
CA ALA A 233 22.88 -9.69 -8.04
C ALA A 233 21.87 -8.63 -8.49
N ALA A 234 21.56 -8.56 -9.78
CA ALA A 234 20.59 -7.63 -10.35
C ALA A 234 19.18 -7.85 -9.78
N ALA A 235 18.76 -9.09 -9.53
CA ALA A 235 17.47 -9.40 -8.92
C ALA A 235 17.39 -8.92 -7.45
N ALA A 236 18.46 -9.15 -6.67
CA ALA A 236 18.56 -8.69 -5.29
C ALA A 236 18.62 -7.14 -5.22
N CYS A 237 19.47 -6.51 -6.03
CA CYS A 237 19.56 -5.06 -6.11
C CYS A 237 18.26 -4.43 -6.66
N SER A 238 17.56 -5.10 -7.56
CA SER A 238 16.23 -4.67 -8.01
C SER A 238 15.25 -4.61 -6.84
N GLU A 239 15.27 -5.60 -5.94
CA GLU A 239 14.33 -5.71 -4.82
C GLU A 239 14.60 -4.71 -3.70
N TYR A 240 15.86 -4.54 -3.31
CA TYR A 240 16.23 -3.73 -2.14
C TYR A 240 16.69 -2.30 -2.47
N ILE A 241 16.97 -1.99 -3.73
CA ILE A 241 17.51 -0.70 -4.15
C ILE A 241 16.58 -0.01 -5.14
N GLU A 242 16.36 -0.62 -6.30
CA GLU A 242 15.70 0.05 -7.43
C GLU A 242 14.18 0.14 -7.24
N LEU A 243 13.53 -0.97 -6.86
CA LEU A 243 12.09 -1.03 -6.65
C LEU A 243 11.62 -0.07 -5.54
N PRO A 244 12.27 0.01 -4.36
CA PRO A 244 11.95 1.02 -3.35
C PRO A 244 12.16 2.44 -3.86
N THR A 245 13.21 2.67 -4.67
CA THR A 245 13.48 4.00 -5.24
C THR A 245 12.40 4.43 -6.22
N GLU A 246 11.91 3.53 -7.07
CA GLU A 246 10.78 3.82 -7.96
C GLU A 246 9.46 3.96 -7.18
N ALA A 247 9.24 3.16 -6.13
CA ALA A 247 8.08 3.31 -5.24
C ALA A 247 8.07 4.69 -4.56
N THR A 248 9.21 5.16 -4.05
CA THR A 248 9.34 6.53 -3.49
C THR A 248 9.00 7.62 -4.51
N LYS A 249 9.28 7.40 -5.80
CA LYS A 249 8.92 8.36 -6.86
C LYS A 249 7.43 8.34 -7.18
N LEU A 250 6.78 7.17 -7.08
CA LEU A 250 5.35 7.01 -7.38
C LEU A 250 4.44 7.50 -6.26
N ILE A 251 4.86 7.42 -4.99
CA ILE A 251 4.02 7.85 -3.86
C ILE A 251 3.53 9.30 -4.04
N PRO A 252 4.40 10.30 -4.34
CA PRO A 252 3.96 11.67 -4.60
C PRO A 252 3.02 11.84 -5.79
N GLU A 253 3.01 10.93 -6.76
CA GLU A 253 2.07 10.97 -7.88
C GLU A 253 0.65 10.56 -7.44
N TYR A 254 0.51 9.75 -6.39
CA TYR A 254 -0.78 9.37 -5.80
C TYR A 254 -1.26 10.32 -4.70
N GLU A 255 -0.36 11.06 -4.04
CA GLU A 255 -0.69 11.98 -2.94
C GLU A 255 -1.82 12.97 -3.25
N PRO A 256 -1.90 13.63 -4.43
CA PRO A 256 -3.00 14.55 -4.74
C PRO A 256 -4.38 13.89 -4.66
N HIS A 257 -4.45 12.57 -4.88
CA HIS A 257 -5.68 11.80 -4.90
C HIS A 257 -6.07 11.25 -3.52
N LEU A 258 -5.16 11.28 -2.53
CA LEU A 258 -5.47 10.88 -1.15
C LEU A 258 -6.43 11.85 -0.46
N SER A 259 -6.32 13.14 -0.82
CA SER A 259 -6.90 14.30 -0.13
C SER A 259 -8.44 14.43 -0.18
N LEU A 260 -9.16 13.41 -0.66
CA LEU A 260 -10.62 13.39 -0.55
C LEU A 260 -11.05 13.60 0.91
N TRP A 261 -10.44 12.87 1.83
CA TRP A 261 -10.82 12.88 3.24
C TRP A 261 -10.34 14.12 3.98
N ASP A 262 -9.20 14.67 3.58
CA ASP A 262 -8.61 15.84 4.23
C ASP A 262 -9.34 17.14 3.86
N ASN A 263 -9.94 17.17 2.66
CA ASN A 263 -10.64 18.35 2.15
C ASN A 263 -12.17 18.29 2.34
N LEU A 264 -12.74 17.11 2.61
CA LEU A 264 -14.15 16.97 2.90
C LEU A 264 -14.42 17.17 4.39
N SER A 265 -15.46 17.94 4.68
CA SER A 265 -15.97 18.04 6.03
C SER A 265 -16.59 16.71 6.46
N GLU A 266 -16.52 16.39 7.76
CA GLU A 266 -17.13 15.18 8.31
C GLU A 266 -18.62 15.00 7.92
N PRO A 267 -19.47 16.04 7.85
CA PRO A 267 -20.83 15.92 7.35
C PRO A 267 -20.93 15.45 5.88
N GLU A 268 -20.03 15.90 5.01
CA GLU A 268 -20.02 15.49 3.60
C GLU A 268 -19.61 14.02 3.45
N ILE A 269 -18.62 13.60 4.24
CA ILE A 269 -18.21 12.20 4.33
C ILE A 269 -19.39 11.34 4.80
N LEU A 270 -20.06 11.73 5.87
CA LEU A 270 -21.22 11.01 6.40
C LEU A 270 -22.37 10.95 5.41
N GLN A 271 -22.63 12.04 4.69
CA GLN A 271 -23.62 12.07 3.64
C GLN A 271 -23.28 11.05 2.55
N MET A 272 -22.01 11.00 2.12
CA MET A 272 -21.55 10.02 1.14
C MET A 272 -21.78 8.58 1.63
N TYR A 273 -21.38 8.25 2.87
CA TYR A 273 -21.62 6.92 3.47
C TYR A 273 -23.11 6.56 3.50
N ARG A 274 -23.97 7.49 3.95
CA ARG A 274 -25.42 7.31 3.98
C ARG A 274 -25.97 7.03 2.57
N THR A 275 -25.60 7.86 1.60
CA THR A 275 -26.03 7.68 0.20
C THR A 275 -25.61 6.31 -0.34
N PHE A 276 -24.36 5.90 -0.13
CA PHE A 276 -23.88 4.58 -0.53
C PHE A 276 -24.72 3.45 0.07
N ALA A 277 -25.02 3.53 1.36
CA ALA A 277 -25.81 2.51 2.03
C ALA A 277 -27.26 2.47 1.52
N VAL A 278 -27.85 3.61 1.20
CA VAL A 278 -29.19 3.67 0.57
C VAL A 278 -29.18 3.06 -0.82
N ILE A 279 -28.17 3.35 -1.64
CA ILE A 279 -27.99 2.73 -2.96
C ILE A 279 -27.85 1.22 -2.81
N LYS A 280 -26.97 0.76 -1.92
CA LYS A 280 -26.79 -0.67 -1.65
C LYS A 280 -28.08 -1.33 -1.18
N TYR A 281 -28.79 -0.70 -0.25
CA TYR A 281 -30.07 -1.20 0.25
C TYR A 281 -31.11 -1.32 -0.87
N THR A 282 -31.26 -0.29 -1.71
CA THR A 282 -32.24 -0.30 -2.81
C THR A 282 -31.93 -1.37 -3.85
N LEU A 283 -30.66 -1.61 -4.16
CA LEU A 283 -30.24 -2.58 -5.16
C LEU A 283 -30.14 -4.02 -4.66
N GLU A 284 -29.76 -4.22 -3.40
CA GLU A 284 -29.48 -5.55 -2.81
C GLU A 284 -30.61 -6.02 -1.88
N SER A 285 -31.75 -5.33 -1.86
CA SER A 285 -32.94 -5.64 -1.07
C SER A 285 -33.45 -7.07 -1.35
N THR A 286 -32.83 -8.02 -0.68
CA THR A 286 -33.25 -9.42 -0.67
C THR A 286 -34.24 -9.62 0.48
N PRO A 287 -35.28 -10.45 0.33
CA PRO A 287 -36.27 -10.68 1.37
C PRO A 287 -35.68 -11.07 2.75
N GLY A 288 -34.45 -11.62 2.75
CA GLY A 288 -33.69 -11.99 3.95
C GLY A 288 -32.65 -10.97 4.47
N SER A 289 -32.50 -9.80 3.85
CA SER A 289 -31.49 -8.81 4.30
C SER A 289 -31.76 -8.34 5.74
N ARG A 290 -30.70 -8.05 6.51
CA ARG A 290 -30.83 -7.46 7.86
C ARG A 290 -31.48 -6.07 7.81
N ILE A 291 -31.17 -5.30 6.77
CA ILE A 291 -31.61 -3.93 6.57
C ILE A 291 -32.97 -3.95 5.85
N LYS A 292 -34.00 -3.40 6.49
CA LYS A 292 -35.40 -3.45 6.02
C LYS A 292 -35.96 -2.12 5.55
N THR A 293 -35.33 -1.01 5.91
CA THR A 293 -35.75 0.33 5.49
C THR A 293 -34.54 1.18 5.11
N ARG A 294 -34.81 2.31 4.47
CA ARG A 294 -33.80 3.32 4.12
C ARG A 294 -33.10 3.86 5.36
N GLU A 295 -33.87 4.19 6.40
CA GLU A 295 -33.36 4.74 7.66
C GLU A 295 -32.43 3.76 8.37
N MET A 296 -32.76 2.45 8.33
CA MET A 296 -31.84 1.42 8.82
C MET A 296 -30.53 1.40 8.03
N ALA A 297 -30.57 1.60 6.71
CA ALA A 297 -29.37 1.63 5.88
C ALA A 297 -28.48 2.85 6.20
N GLU A 298 -29.09 4.03 6.34
CA GLU A 298 -28.38 5.26 6.70
C GLU A 298 -27.72 5.13 8.08
N ALA A 299 -28.46 4.62 9.07
CA ALA A 299 -27.94 4.40 10.42
C ALA A 299 -26.82 3.34 10.47
N ASP A 300 -26.95 2.25 9.70
CA ASP A 300 -25.91 1.21 9.56
C ASP A 300 -24.61 1.79 8.97
N ALA A 301 -24.73 2.67 7.98
CA ALA A 301 -23.60 3.37 7.38
C ALA A 301 -22.88 4.27 8.38
N GLU A 302 -23.63 5.01 9.19
CA GLU A 302 -23.08 5.87 10.24
C GLU A 302 -22.36 5.07 11.30
N MET A 303 -22.95 3.95 11.74
CA MET A 303 -22.30 3.02 12.67
C MET A 303 -20.95 2.56 12.11
N GLY A 304 -20.93 2.07 10.86
CA GLY A 304 -19.69 1.62 10.22
C GLY A 304 -18.65 2.74 10.06
N TYR A 305 -19.07 3.96 9.73
CA TYR A 305 -18.16 5.11 9.65
C TYR A 305 -17.53 5.45 11.00
N PHE A 306 -18.32 5.55 12.07
CA PHE A 306 -17.79 5.91 13.39
C PHE A 306 -16.94 4.80 14.01
N GLU A 307 -17.25 3.53 13.74
CA GLU A 307 -16.41 2.39 14.13
C GLU A 307 -15.04 2.45 13.45
N GLU A 308 -15.01 2.67 12.13
CA GLU A 308 -13.76 2.79 11.39
C GLU A 308 -12.95 4.02 11.82
N LYS A 309 -13.62 5.16 12.02
CA LYS A 309 -12.98 6.38 12.53
C LYS A 309 -12.39 6.18 13.92
N GLN A 310 -13.09 5.48 14.80
CA GLN A 310 -12.57 5.12 16.13
C GLN A 310 -11.31 4.26 16.02
N ARG A 311 -11.30 3.26 15.12
CA ARG A 311 -10.12 2.42 14.86
C ARG A 311 -8.93 3.23 14.32
N MET A 312 -9.18 4.16 13.40
CA MET A 312 -8.13 5.06 12.88
C MET A 312 -7.54 5.94 13.99
N LEU A 313 -8.39 6.58 14.80
CA LEU A 313 -7.94 7.40 15.94
C LEU A 313 -7.12 6.61 16.96
N GLN A 314 -7.48 5.35 17.22
CA GLN A 314 -6.69 4.46 18.08
C GLN A 314 -5.31 4.17 17.49
N GLN A 315 -5.21 3.93 16.18
CA GLN A 315 -3.93 3.70 15.51
C GLN A 315 -3.06 4.96 15.50
N GLU A 316 -3.64 6.12 15.22
CA GLU A 316 -2.94 7.41 15.25
C GLU A 316 -2.45 7.76 16.66
N MET A 317 -3.24 7.47 17.70
CA MET A 317 -2.82 7.64 19.09
C MET A 317 -1.60 6.77 19.40
N VAL A 318 -1.62 5.49 19.04
CA VAL A 318 -0.49 4.57 19.26
C VAL A 318 0.76 5.06 18.52
N GLN A 319 0.62 5.50 17.27
CA GLN A 319 1.74 6.02 16.49
C GLN A 319 2.31 7.30 17.12
N SER A 320 1.45 8.25 17.51
CA SER A 320 1.88 9.51 18.13
C SER A 320 2.60 9.29 19.47
N LEU A 321 2.15 8.31 20.26
CA LEU A 321 2.82 7.91 21.50
C LEU A 321 4.19 7.27 21.25
N TYR A 322 4.30 6.46 20.20
CA TYR A 322 5.57 5.88 19.76
C TYR A 322 6.56 6.98 19.33
N ASP A 323 6.14 7.87 18.44
CA ASP A 323 6.95 8.97 17.93
C ASP A 323 7.43 9.90 19.07
N CYS A 324 6.54 10.21 20.03
CA CYS A 324 6.90 10.97 21.23
C CYS A 324 7.98 10.27 22.06
N THR A 325 7.91 8.95 22.19
CA THR A 325 8.89 8.17 22.94
C THR A 325 10.23 8.13 22.21
N GLU A 326 10.22 7.89 20.90
CA GLU A 326 11.43 7.88 20.07
C GLU A 326 12.14 9.24 20.09
N TYR A 327 11.38 10.34 19.95
CA TYR A 327 11.91 11.70 20.06
C TYR A 327 12.59 11.94 21.41
N TYR A 328 11.97 11.50 22.51
CA TYR A 328 12.57 11.62 23.84
C TYR A 328 13.87 10.81 23.98
N GLU A 329 13.90 9.56 23.53
CA GLU A 329 15.10 8.73 23.61
C GLU A 329 16.24 9.32 22.77
N ALA A 330 15.94 9.83 21.57
CA ALA A 330 16.90 10.54 20.74
C ALA A 330 17.43 11.81 21.42
N ALA A 331 16.55 12.63 22.01
CA ALA A 331 16.94 13.82 22.76
C ALA A 331 17.84 13.47 23.96
N LYS A 332 17.50 12.41 24.69
CA LYS A 332 18.28 11.93 25.84
C LYS A 332 19.68 11.44 25.43
N GLN A 333 19.79 10.69 24.33
CA GLN A 333 21.08 10.26 23.80
C GLN A 333 21.96 11.45 23.37
N ASN A 334 21.34 12.53 22.88
CA ASN A 334 22.04 13.72 22.41
C ASN A 334 22.45 14.69 23.53
N LEU A 335 21.91 14.56 24.75
CA LEU A 335 22.21 15.46 25.88
C LEU A 335 23.71 15.62 26.14
N LEU A 336 24.48 14.52 26.12
CA LEU A 336 25.92 14.55 26.39
C LEU A 336 26.71 15.25 25.29
N THR A 337 26.20 15.21 24.06
CA THR A 337 26.78 15.89 22.90
C THR A 337 26.47 17.39 22.97
N GLU A 338 25.21 17.76 23.25
CA GLU A 338 24.74 19.16 23.34
C GLU A 338 25.31 19.90 24.57
N HIS A 339 25.53 19.17 25.66
CA HIS A 339 26.09 19.70 26.90
C HIS A 339 27.44 19.04 27.20
N SER A 340 28.44 19.36 26.38
CA SER A 340 29.81 18.86 26.58
C SER A 340 30.39 19.32 27.92
N MET A 341 31.16 18.44 28.59
CA MET A 341 31.83 18.79 29.84
C MET A 341 32.83 19.95 29.63
N PRO A 342 32.78 21.03 30.43
CA PRO A 342 33.72 22.14 30.31
C PRO A 342 35.16 21.68 30.55
N VAL A 343 36.08 22.12 29.70
CA VAL A 343 37.51 21.82 29.85
C VAL A 343 38.18 22.86 30.76
N VAL A 344 38.79 22.40 31.86
CA VAL A 344 39.46 23.26 32.84
C VAL A 344 40.95 23.40 32.49
N PRO A 345 41.44 24.61 32.17
CA PRO A 345 42.87 24.83 31.92
C PRO A 345 43.66 24.80 33.24
N ARG A 346 44.79 24.10 33.26
CA ARG A 346 45.64 23.91 34.46
C ARG A 346 46.48 25.14 34.86
N LYS A 347 46.53 26.18 34.02
CA LYS A 347 47.56 27.23 34.10
C LYS A 347 47.45 28.05 35.39
N GLY A 348 48.51 28.04 36.21
CA GLY A 348 48.63 28.87 37.41
C GLY A 348 47.99 28.31 38.69
N LEU A 349 47.42 27.10 38.64
CA LEU A 349 46.83 26.42 39.80
C LEU A 349 47.78 25.37 40.39
N SER A 350 47.73 25.17 41.71
CA SER A 350 48.37 24.02 42.36
C SER A 350 47.64 22.72 41.95
N LEU A 351 48.30 21.57 42.11
CA LEU A 351 47.69 20.27 41.76
C LEU A 351 46.39 20.00 42.56
N VAL A 352 46.38 20.40 43.83
CA VAL A 352 45.23 20.22 44.73
C VAL A 352 44.07 21.12 44.31
N ASP A 353 44.34 22.41 44.04
CA ASP A 353 43.31 23.36 43.62
C ASP A 353 42.73 23.00 42.24
N TYR A 354 43.56 22.47 41.34
CA TYR A 354 43.12 21.99 40.03
C TYR A 354 42.16 20.80 40.14
N GLN A 355 42.45 19.83 41.02
CA GLN A 355 41.59 18.68 41.27
C GLN A 355 40.26 19.09 41.90
N GLN A 356 40.29 19.98 42.89
CA GLN A 356 39.07 20.51 43.52
C GLN A 356 38.19 21.23 42.50
N LEU A 357 38.77 22.07 41.64
CA LEU A 357 38.03 22.77 40.60
C LEU A 357 37.45 21.82 39.54
N GLN A 358 38.18 20.77 39.15
CA GLN A 358 37.64 19.74 38.26
C GLN A 358 36.47 19.00 38.89
N ASP A 359 36.55 18.65 40.17
CA ASP A 359 35.49 17.95 40.90
C ASP A 359 34.26 18.84 41.11
N GLU A 360 34.43 20.14 41.32
CA GLU A 360 33.35 21.13 41.36
C GLU A 360 32.65 21.23 39.99
N ILE A 361 33.41 21.45 38.92
CA ILE A 361 32.85 21.56 37.56
C ILE A 361 32.15 20.27 37.14
N ARG A 362 32.69 19.10 37.51
CA ARG A 362 32.05 17.80 37.26
C ARG A 362 30.74 17.66 38.02
N ARG A 363 30.69 18.08 39.29
CA ARG A 363 29.45 18.06 40.10
C ARG A 363 28.39 18.98 39.51
N ASP A 364 28.76 20.20 39.13
CA ASP A 364 27.84 21.16 38.53
C ASP A 364 27.34 20.70 37.15
N TRP A 365 28.23 20.12 36.33
CA TRP A 365 27.87 19.54 35.05
C TRP A 365 26.90 18.36 35.21
N ASN A 366 27.19 17.40 36.09
CA ASN A 366 26.29 16.29 36.40
C ASN A 366 24.92 16.78 36.87
N LYS A 367 24.90 17.81 37.74
CA LYS A 367 23.65 18.42 38.22
C LYS A 367 22.86 19.05 37.08
N LYS A 368 23.52 19.72 36.13
CA LYS A 368 22.86 20.29 34.96
C LYS A 368 22.30 19.21 34.02
N ILE A 369 23.06 18.14 33.76
CA ILE A 369 22.58 17.01 32.95
C ILE A 369 21.34 16.38 33.61
N GLN A 370 21.38 16.12 34.92
CA GLN A 370 20.23 15.59 35.64
C GLN A 370 19.01 16.50 35.54
N GLN A 371 19.18 17.82 35.67
CA GLN A 371 18.09 18.78 35.52
C GLN A 371 17.46 18.76 34.12
N GLU A 372 18.28 18.62 33.07
CA GLU A 372 17.76 18.51 31.70
C GLU A 372 17.09 17.15 31.44
N GLU A 373 17.60 16.05 32.00
CA GLU A 373 16.93 14.76 31.96
C GLU A 373 15.56 14.82 32.64
N ASP A 374 15.47 15.39 33.85
CA ASP A 374 14.22 15.56 34.59
C ASP A 374 13.24 16.46 33.81
N ARG A 375 13.75 17.51 33.14
CA ARG A 375 12.95 18.39 32.28
C ARG A 375 12.39 17.65 31.07
N LEU A 376 13.21 16.87 30.36
CA LEU A 376 12.78 16.08 29.21
C LEU A 376 11.75 15.02 29.62
N GLU A 377 11.96 14.36 30.76
CA GLU A 377 11.04 13.37 31.29
C GLU A 377 9.67 13.99 31.61
N LYS A 378 9.67 15.18 32.23
CA LYS A 378 8.43 15.92 32.47
C LYS A 378 7.73 16.29 31.16
N VAL A 379 8.45 16.80 30.16
CA VAL A 379 7.89 17.14 28.84
C VAL A 379 7.28 15.91 28.16
N LYS A 380 7.94 14.75 28.24
CA LYS A 380 7.40 13.49 27.73
C LYS A 380 6.10 13.11 28.43
N GLN A 381 6.07 13.13 29.76
CA GLN A 381 4.88 12.80 30.54
C GLN A 381 3.71 13.74 30.22
N ASP A 382 3.96 15.06 30.19
CA ASP A 382 2.95 16.06 29.84
C ASP A 382 2.42 15.86 28.40
N THR A 383 3.30 15.50 27.46
CA THR A 383 2.92 15.25 26.05
C THR A 383 2.10 13.97 25.91
N ILE A 384 2.52 12.87 26.54
CA ILE A 384 1.78 11.61 26.57
C ILE A 384 0.39 11.82 27.17
N GLN A 385 0.30 12.55 28.28
CA GLN A 385 -0.98 12.85 28.92
C GLN A 385 -1.89 13.65 27.97
N ARG A 386 -1.37 14.72 27.35
CA ARG A 386 -2.13 15.53 26.39
C ARG A 386 -2.62 14.72 25.19
N LEU A 387 -1.77 13.87 24.62
CA LEU A 387 -2.14 12.99 23.50
C LEU A 387 -3.25 12.03 23.92
N THR A 388 -3.09 11.39 25.09
CA THR A 388 -4.07 10.46 25.65
C THR A 388 -5.42 11.14 25.89
N ASP A 389 -5.44 12.34 26.46
CA ASP A 389 -6.66 13.09 26.73
C ASP A 389 -7.35 13.54 25.42
N THR A 390 -6.56 14.01 24.45
CA THR A 390 -7.07 14.51 23.16
C THR A 390 -7.70 13.38 22.34
N TYR A 391 -6.96 12.28 22.12
CA TYR A 391 -7.47 11.13 21.38
C TYR A 391 -8.58 10.42 22.17
N GLY A 392 -8.46 10.32 23.49
CA GLY A 392 -9.49 9.77 24.38
C GLY A 392 -10.82 10.49 24.23
N LEU A 393 -10.81 11.83 24.19
CA LEU A 393 -12.01 12.63 23.94
C LEU A 393 -12.60 12.38 22.55
N GLN A 394 -11.78 12.35 21.50
CA GLN A 394 -12.25 12.13 20.14
C GLN A 394 -12.84 10.73 19.93
N ILE A 395 -12.18 9.70 20.49
CA ILE A 395 -12.66 8.32 20.51
C ILE A 395 -14.01 8.24 21.25
N TYR A 396 -14.12 8.89 22.40
CA TYR A 396 -15.37 8.94 23.16
C TYR A 396 -16.50 9.63 22.39
N GLN A 397 -16.21 10.74 21.68
CA GLN A 397 -17.19 11.40 20.82
C GLN A 397 -17.64 10.51 19.65
N CYS A 398 -16.73 9.73 19.05
CA CYS A 398 -17.08 8.76 18.03
C CYS A 398 -18.01 7.68 18.60
N GLN A 399 -17.72 7.16 19.79
CA GLN A 399 -18.58 6.19 20.48
C GLN A 399 -19.98 6.75 20.73
N GLN A 400 -20.11 7.99 21.23
CA GLN A 400 -21.42 8.60 21.43
C GLN A 400 -22.23 8.74 20.13
N ARG A 401 -21.56 9.04 19.00
CA ARG A 401 -22.23 9.15 17.70
C ARG A 401 -22.62 7.78 17.14
N TYR A 402 -21.77 6.77 17.35
CA TYR A 402 -22.09 5.37 17.05
C TYR A 402 -23.32 4.91 17.83
N ASP A 403 -23.38 5.17 19.14
CA ASP A 403 -24.50 4.76 19.99
C ASP A 403 -25.80 5.44 19.55
N LYS A 404 -25.76 6.73 19.21
CA LYS A 404 -26.91 7.43 18.61
C LYS A 404 -27.35 6.81 17.29
N ALA A 405 -26.42 6.51 16.38
CA ALA A 405 -26.75 5.85 15.12
C ALA A 405 -27.39 4.48 15.36
N LYS A 406 -26.91 3.73 16.36
CA LYS A 406 -27.50 2.46 16.78
C LYS A 406 -28.94 2.64 17.32
N GLU A 407 -29.20 3.65 18.16
CA GLU A 407 -30.55 3.98 18.62
C GLU A 407 -31.48 4.30 17.43
N HIS A 408 -31.00 5.07 16.45
CA HIS A 408 -31.74 5.37 15.22
C HIS A 408 -32.04 4.09 14.41
N TYR A 409 -31.07 3.18 14.29
CA TYR A 409 -31.26 1.90 13.63
C TYR A 409 -32.35 1.06 14.32
N GLU A 410 -32.28 0.94 15.64
CA GLU A 410 -33.24 0.18 16.44
C GLU A 410 -34.65 0.78 16.34
N ALA A 411 -34.78 2.11 16.41
CA ALA A 411 -36.06 2.81 16.24
C ALA A 411 -36.66 2.57 14.85
N ALA A 412 -35.85 2.64 13.78
CA ALA A 412 -36.31 2.36 12.42
C ALA A 412 -36.76 0.91 12.26
N TYR A 413 -36.06 -0.04 12.88
CA TYR A 413 -36.44 -1.44 12.88
C TYR A 413 -37.78 -1.69 13.59
N GLN A 414 -37.99 -1.09 14.76
CA GLN A 414 -39.26 -1.20 15.51
C GLN A 414 -40.44 -0.63 14.70
N GLN A 415 -40.24 0.52 14.04
CA GLN A 415 -41.25 1.10 13.16
C GLN A 415 -41.58 0.18 11.98
N TRP A 416 -40.58 -0.46 11.39
CA TRP A 416 -40.80 -1.45 10.33
C TRP A 416 -41.60 -2.65 10.84
N GLN A 417 -41.25 -3.22 12.01
CA GLN A 417 -41.99 -4.35 12.59
C GLN A 417 -43.46 -3.99 12.85
N ALA A 418 -43.72 -2.84 13.47
CA ALA A 418 -45.08 -2.36 13.73
C ALA A 418 -45.91 -2.24 12.45
N ARG A 419 -45.31 -1.83 11.32
CA ARG A 419 -46.00 -1.77 10.01
C ARG A 419 -46.33 -3.15 9.44
N GLN A 420 -45.55 -4.19 9.76
CA GLN A 420 -45.84 -5.57 9.32
C GLN A 420 -46.96 -6.21 10.13
N GLU A 421 -47.11 -5.82 11.40
CA GLU A 421 -48.13 -6.34 12.32
C GLU A 421 -49.52 -5.70 12.13
N LEU A 422 -49.60 -4.57 11.40
CA LEU A 422 -50.89 -3.97 11.05
C LEU A 422 -51.70 -4.97 10.20
N PRO A 423 -52.96 -5.26 10.58
CA PRO A 423 -53.80 -6.17 9.81
C PRO A 423 -53.88 -5.65 8.38
N LYS A 424 -53.56 -6.52 7.41
CA LYS A 424 -53.82 -6.25 6.00
C LYS A 424 -55.31 -5.99 5.89
N ILE A 425 -55.70 -4.72 5.84
CA ILE A 425 -57.07 -4.31 5.55
C ILE A 425 -57.32 -4.92 4.17
N ASN A 426 -58.14 -5.99 4.13
CA ASN A 426 -58.54 -6.61 2.89
C ASN A 426 -59.31 -5.53 2.12
N SER A 427 -58.63 -4.86 1.19
CA SER A 427 -59.24 -4.03 0.16
C SER A 427 -59.90 -4.97 -0.86
N HIS A 428 -60.92 -5.69 -0.40
CA HIS A 428 -61.94 -6.32 -1.23
C HIS A 428 -63.25 -5.60 -0.92
N ASP A 429 -63.35 -4.40 -1.48
CA ASP A 429 -64.61 -3.79 -1.90
C ASP A 429 -64.42 -3.32 -3.35
#